data_AF-B1YGM1-F1
#
_entry.id   AF-B1YGM1-F1
#
_cell.length_a   1.000
_cell.length_b   1.000
_cell.length_c   1.000
_cell.angle_alpha   90.00
_cell.angle_beta   90.00
_cell.angle_gamma   90.00
#
_symmetry.space_group_name_H-M   'P 1'
#
loop_
_entity.id
_entity.type
_entity.pdbx_description
1 polymer ?
#
loop_
_entity_poly.entity_id
_entity_poly.type
_entity_poly.pdbx_seq_one_letter_code
_entity_poly.pdbx_strand_id
1 'polypeptide(L)'
;MQQTDQREIIVSIRTSYDFKADEGRAVRVVEFHGRRTTVIDTFKKSTPKRMILLEMIRAVQSFKEPFHIIFNVECNFGFKYLNDERKWENRDLGDTFNELIQAGGHTIELRDCSFYEGGKDLQKWLLNILKKAN
;
A
#
# COMPACT_ATOMS: atom_id res chain seq x y z
N MET A 1 -16.17 22.51 4.57
CA MET A 1 -15.57 21.21 4.19
C MET A 1 -16.40 20.15 4.87
N GLN A 2 -17.12 19.30 4.13
CA GLN A 2 -17.89 18.21 4.73
C GLN A 2 -16.90 17.22 5.33
N GLN A 3 -16.94 17.09 6.65
CA GLN A 3 -16.32 15.98 7.35
C GLN A 3 -17.15 14.75 6.97
N THR A 4 -16.64 13.94 6.05
CA THR A 4 -17.25 12.67 5.71
C THR A 4 -17.14 11.76 6.93
N ASP A 5 -18.25 11.32 7.51
CA ASP A 5 -18.35 10.31 8.59
C ASP A 5 -17.86 8.91 8.14
N GLN A 6 -16.92 8.87 7.21
CA GLN A 6 -16.39 7.66 6.63
C GLN A 6 -15.39 7.05 7.61
N ARG A 7 -15.63 5.80 7.99
CA ARG A 7 -14.75 5.08 8.92
C ARG A 7 -13.32 5.02 8.37
N GLU A 8 -12.37 5.15 9.26
CA GLU A 8 -10.94 5.08 8.92
C GLU A 8 -10.45 3.63 8.93
N ILE A 9 -9.63 3.28 7.94
CA ILE A 9 -8.91 2.02 7.87
C ILE A 9 -7.45 2.31 7.49
N ILE A 10 -6.52 1.68 8.21
CA ILE A 10 -5.08 1.90 7.99
C ILE A 10 -4.52 0.71 7.22
N VAL A 11 -3.83 0.98 6.12
CA VAL A 11 -3.15 -0.02 5.30
C VAL A 11 -1.66 0.31 5.28
N SER A 12 -0.84 -0.54 5.88
CA SER A 12 0.60 -0.37 5.94
C SER A 12 1.31 -1.42 5.09
N ILE A 13 2.09 -0.97 4.12
CA ILE A 13 2.73 -1.83 3.12
C ILE A 13 4.25 -1.66 3.18
N ARG A 14 4.95 -2.78 3.10
CA ARG A 14 6.40 -2.84 2.93
C ARG A 14 6.75 -3.88 1.89
N THR A 15 7.70 -3.55 1.02
CA THR A 15 8.25 -4.48 0.04
C THR A 15 9.73 -4.77 0.30
N SER A 16 10.19 -5.92 -0.19
CA SER A 16 11.59 -6.32 -0.29
C SER A 16 11.80 -7.00 -1.64
N TYR A 17 12.94 -6.80 -2.29
CA TYR A 17 13.26 -7.45 -3.56
C TYR A 17 14.65 -8.06 -3.49
N ASP A 18 14.75 -9.35 -3.81
CA ASP A 18 16.02 -10.03 -4.02
C ASP A 18 16.35 -10.01 -5.52
N PHE A 19 17.27 -9.12 -5.89
CA PHE A 19 17.74 -8.99 -7.27
C PHE A 19 18.51 -10.22 -7.79
N LYS A 20 19.05 -11.07 -6.90
CA LYS A 20 19.75 -12.30 -7.32
C LYS A 20 18.76 -13.41 -7.64
N ALA A 21 17.68 -13.51 -6.85
CA ALA A 21 16.63 -14.51 -7.04
C ALA A 21 15.52 -14.05 -8.02
N ASP A 22 15.50 -12.77 -8.40
CA ASP A 22 14.44 -12.15 -9.21
C ASP A 22 13.05 -12.32 -8.55
N GLU A 23 13.04 -12.25 -7.22
CA GLU A 23 11.88 -12.49 -6.37
C GLU A 23 11.61 -11.28 -5.47
N GLY A 24 10.37 -10.83 -5.49
CA GLY A 24 9.87 -9.78 -4.62
C GLY A 24 8.96 -10.33 -3.54
N ARG A 25 8.96 -9.70 -2.37
CA ARG A 25 8.05 -10.00 -1.27
C ARG A 25 7.41 -8.72 -0.78
N ALA A 26 6.14 -8.78 -0.41
CA ALA A 26 5.44 -7.68 0.22
C ALA A 26 4.73 -8.16 1.48
N VAL A 27 4.68 -7.30 2.49
CA VAL A 27 3.79 -7.45 3.63
C VAL A 27 2.80 -6.31 3.60
N ARG A 28 1.54 -6.66 3.84
CA ARG A 28 0.42 -5.74 3.95
C ARG A 28 -0.26 -5.99 5.29
N VAL A 29 -0.33 -4.95 6.10
CA VAL A 29 -1.07 -4.95 7.38
C VAL A 29 -2.26 -4.02 7.24
N VAL A 30 -3.45 -4.58 7.41
CA VAL A 30 -4.71 -3.82 7.46
C VAL A 30 -5.16 -3.73 8.91
N GLU A 31 -5.36 -2.51 9.41
CA GLU A 31 -5.83 -2.24 10.77
C GLU A 31 -7.19 -1.52 10.75
N PHE A 32 -8.16 -2.10 11.45
CA PHE A 32 -9.52 -1.56 11.58
C PHE A 32 -10.08 -1.85 12.98
N HIS A 33 -10.52 -0.81 13.70
CA HIS A 33 -11.01 -0.89 15.09
C HIS A 33 -10.10 -1.73 16.02
N GLY A 34 -8.77 -1.53 15.95
CA GLY A 34 -7.79 -2.21 16.78
C GLY A 34 -7.51 -3.67 16.38
N ARG A 35 -8.17 -4.20 15.35
CA ARG A 35 -7.87 -5.52 14.78
C ARG A 35 -6.88 -5.38 13.63
N ARG A 36 -5.89 -6.26 13.59
CA ARG A 36 -4.86 -6.31 12.54
C ARG A 36 -4.96 -7.60 11.75
N THR A 37 -4.95 -7.46 10.42
CA THR A 37 -4.79 -8.58 9.49
C THR A 37 -3.48 -8.39 8.73
N THR A 38 -2.61 -9.39 8.79
CA THR A 38 -1.30 -9.38 8.11
C THR A 38 -1.31 -10.38 6.98
N VAL A 39 -0.97 -9.94 5.78
CA VAL A 39 -0.82 -10.78 4.58
C VAL A 39 0.59 -10.60 4.05
N ILE A 40 1.18 -11.70 3.58
CA ILE A 40 2.51 -11.73 2.97
C ILE A 40 2.38 -12.36 1.60
N ASP A 41 2.87 -11.66 0.59
CA ASP A 41 2.77 -12.02 -0.81
C ASP A 41 4.16 -12.13 -1.43
N THR A 42 4.31 -13.07 -2.35
CA THR A 42 5.53 -13.29 -3.14
C THR A 42 5.25 -13.00 -4.61
N PHE A 43 6.19 -12.34 -5.28
CA PHE A 43 6.10 -11.87 -6.66
C PHE A 43 7.29 -12.41 -7.46
N LYS A 44 7.01 -13.12 -8.55
CA LYS A 44 8.04 -13.45 -9.55
C LYS A 44 8.26 -12.24 -10.45
N LYS A 45 9.50 -11.79 -10.62
CA LYS A 45 9.90 -10.74 -11.58
C LYS A 45 9.05 -9.46 -11.50
N SER A 46 9.31 -8.61 -10.52
CA SER A 46 8.56 -7.37 -10.32
C SER A 46 9.47 -6.22 -9.92
N THR A 47 8.90 -5.02 -9.75
CA THR A 47 9.63 -3.89 -9.16
C THR A 47 8.97 -3.50 -7.83
N PRO A 48 9.73 -2.97 -6.86
CA PRO A 48 9.16 -2.48 -5.61
C PRO A 48 7.95 -1.56 -5.79
N LYS A 49 8.00 -0.65 -6.78
CA LYS A 49 6.89 0.26 -7.08
C LYS A 49 5.63 -0.48 -7.51
N ARG A 50 5.77 -1.45 -8.41
CA ARG A 50 4.66 -2.25 -8.94
C ARG A 50 4.06 -3.13 -7.84
N MET A 51 4.89 -3.70 -6.97
CA MET A 51 4.43 -4.48 -5.81
C MET A 51 3.61 -3.64 -4.83
N ILE A 52 4.05 -2.41 -4.52
CA ILE A 52 3.28 -1.51 -3.65
C ILE A 52 1.89 -1.24 -4.23
N LEU A 53 1.79 -0.89 -5.52
CA LEU A 53 0.50 -0.65 -6.17
C LEU A 53 -0.40 -1.89 -6.18
N LEU A 54 0.16 -3.07 -6.46
CA LEU A 54 -0.59 -4.33 -6.40
C LEU A 54 -1.15 -4.59 -5.00
N GLU A 55 -0.35 -4.37 -3.96
CA GLU A 55 -0.82 -4.53 -2.57
C GLU A 55 -1.87 -3.49 -2.18
N MET A 56 -1.76 -2.25 -2.68
CA MET A 56 -2.81 -1.24 -2.50
C MET A 56 -4.13 -1.68 -3.15
N ILE A 57 -4.09 -2.14 -4.41
CA ILE A 57 -5.25 -2.68 -5.14
C ILE A 57 -5.88 -3.84 -4.37
N ARG A 58 -5.07 -4.81 -3.93
CA ARG A 58 -5.53 -5.97 -3.15
C ARG A 58 -6.16 -5.55 -1.83
N ALA A 59 -5.70 -4.46 -1.20
CA ALA A 59 -6.31 -3.92 0.00
C ALA A 59 -7.72 -3.40 -0.30
N VAL A 60 -7.84 -2.53 -1.29
CA VAL A 60 -9.13 -1.94 -1.68
C VAL A 60 -10.14 -3.03 -2.07
N GLN A 61 -9.74 -4.01 -2.87
CA GLN A 61 -10.59 -5.13 -3.28
C GLN A 61 -11.10 -5.99 -2.12
N SER A 62 -10.42 -5.97 -0.96
CA SER A 62 -10.86 -6.72 0.22
C SER A 62 -11.94 -6.01 1.03
N PHE A 63 -12.18 -4.72 0.76
CA PHE A 63 -13.14 -3.92 1.48
C PHE A 63 -14.53 -4.05 0.85
N LYS A 64 -15.54 -4.27 1.70
CA LYS A 64 -16.94 -4.48 1.28
C LYS A 64 -17.80 -3.24 1.41
N GLU A 65 -17.22 -2.15 1.93
CA GLU A 65 -17.91 -0.93 2.26
C GLU A 65 -16.95 0.27 2.12
N PRO A 66 -17.47 1.49 1.94
CA PRO A 66 -16.64 2.67 1.77
C PRO A 66 -15.82 2.97 3.04
N PHE A 67 -14.55 3.31 2.86
CA PHE A 67 -13.63 3.73 3.91
C PHE A 67 -12.81 4.96 3.52
N HIS A 68 -12.40 5.73 4.53
CA HIS A 68 -11.25 6.60 4.44
C HIS A 68 -9.98 5.75 4.67
N ILE A 69 -9.21 5.53 3.62
CA ILE A 69 -8.06 4.61 3.64
C ILE A 69 -6.77 5.38 3.78
N ILE A 70 -6.04 5.15 4.86
CA ILE A 70 -4.71 5.70 5.09
C ILE A 70 -3.66 4.68 4.64
N PHE A 71 -2.96 4.96 3.55
CA PHE A 71 -1.87 4.13 3.06
C PHE A 71 -0.51 4.60 3.59
N ASN A 72 0.16 3.75 4.36
CA ASN A 72 1.52 3.96 4.84
C ASN A 72 2.50 3.12 4.01
N VAL A 73 3.44 3.75 3.31
CA VAL A 73 4.45 3.06 2.49
C VAL A 73 5.85 3.60 2.77
N GLU A 74 6.90 2.80 2.53
CA GLU A 74 8.29 3.22 2.81
C GLU A 74 8.69 4.50 2.08
N CYS A 75 8.21 4.68 0.85
CA CYS A 75 8.67 5.72 -0.05
C CYS A 75 7.56 6.11 -1.01
N ASN A 76 7.43 7.41 -1.31
CA ASN A 76 6.42 8.01 -2.19
C ASN A 76 6.43 7.53 -3.64
N PHE A 77 7.23 6.52 -4.01
CA PHE A 77 7.29 6.05 -5.39
C PHE A 77 5.96 5.50 -5.91
N GLY A 78 5.11 4.93 -5.04
CA GLY A 78 3.74 4.55 -5.42
C GLY A 78 2.81 5.74 -5.67
N PHE A 79 3.06 6.88 -5.01
CA PHE A 79 2.19 8.05 -5.05
C PHE A 79 2.56 9.07 -6.12
N LYS A 80 3.83 9.07 -6.57
CA LYS A 80 4.23 9.86 -7.75
C LYS A 80 3.39 9.54 -8.97
N TYR A 81 2.90 8.30 -9.09
CA TYR A 81 1.96 7.92 -10.14
C TYR A 81 0.61 8.64 -10.01
N LEU A 82 0.06 8.72 -8.79
CA LEU A 82 -1.27 9.29 -8.53
C LEU A 82 -1.30 10.81 -8.70
N ASN A 83 -0.14 11.47 -8.66
CA ASN A 83 -0.01 12.93 -8.64
C ASN A 83 0.73 13.53 -9.85
N ASP A 84 1.36 12.73 -10.72
CA ASP A 84 2.20 13.25 -11.83
C ASP A 84 1.93 12.51 -13.16
N GLU A 85 1.23 13.19 -14.07
CA GLU A 85 0.86 12.68 -15.40
C GLU A 85 2.06 12.36 -16.32
N ARG A 86 3.28 12.79 -15.97
CA ARG A 86 4.44 12.79 -16.87
C ARG A 86 5.29 11.52 -16.85
N LYS A 87 5.02 10.53 -15.99
CA LYS A 87 5.83 9.29 -15.92
C LYS A 87 4.97 8.02 -15.93
N TRP A 88 4.85 7.44 -17.13
CA TRP A 88 3.99 6.31 -17.51
C TRP A 88 4.37 4.92 -16.92
N GLU A 89 5.22 4.83 -15.90
CA GLU A 89 5.57 3.52 -15.29
C GLU A 89 4.39 2.98 -14.46
N ASN A 90 3.88 1.78 -14.79
CA ASN A 90 2.77 1.08 -14.10
C ASN A 90 1.39 1.74 -14.22
N ARG A 91 1.13 2.41 -15.35
CA ARG A 91 -0.17 3.05 -15.64
C ARG A 91 -1.37 2.12 -15.50
N ASP A 92 -1.22 0.91 -16.00
CA ASP A 92 -2.22 -0.15 -15.90
C ASP A 92 -2.73 -0.38 -14.47
N LEU A 93 -1.81 -0.43 -13.50
CA LEU A 93 -2.17 -0.67 -12.10
C LEU A 93 -2.74 0.57 -11.43
N GLY A 94 -2.18 1.73 -11.71
CA GLY A 94 -2.66 2.94 -11.08
C GLY A 94 -4.03 3.38 -11.59
N ASP A 95 -4.34 3.15 -12.87
CA ASP A 95 -5.69 3.32 -13.41
C ASP A 95 -6.67 2.35 -12.72
N THR A 96 -6.29 1.06 -12.61
CA THR A 96 -7.07 0.06 -11.86
C THR A 96 -7.30 0.48 -10.40
N PHE A 97 -6.29 1.03 -9.73
CA PHE A 97 -6.42 1.50 -8.35
C PHE A 97 -7.42 2.66 -8.24
N ASN A 98 -7.32 3.66 -9.11
CA ASN A 98 -8.24 4.80 -9.13
C ASN A 98 -9.69 4.37 -9.41
N GLU A 99 -9.88 3.48 -10.37
CA GLU A 99 -11.19 2.89 -10.69
C GLU A 99 -11.80 2.19 -9.48
N LEU A 100 -11.02 1.40 -8.74
CA LEU A 100 -11.48 0.71 -7.53
C LEU A 100 -11.82 1.66 -6.39
N ILE A 101 -11.00 2.70 -6.17
CA ILE A 101 -11.28 3.74 -5.18
C ILE A 101 -12.61 4.42 -5.49
N GLN A 102 -12.81 4.83 -6.75
CA GLN A 102 -14.03 5.49 -7.18
C GLN A 102 -15.25 4.56 -7.09
N ALA A 103 -15.14 3.32 -7.58
CA ALA A 103 -16.23 2.35 -7.58
C ALA A 103 -16.65 1.95 -6.15
N GLY A 104 -15.71 1.84 -5.22
CA GLY A 104 -15.99 1.53 -3.82
C GLY A 104 -16.40 2.74 -2.97
N GLY A 105 -16.42 3.95 -3.54
CA GLY A 105 -16.71 5.18 -2.80
C GLY A 105 -15.66 5.51 -1.73
N HIS A 106 -14.42 5.02 -1.90
CA HIS A 106 -13.34 5.23 -0.94
C HIS A 106 -12.76 6.64 -1.06
N THR A 107 -12.27 7.16 0.05
CA THR A 107 -11.34 8.29 0.05
C THR A 107 -9.97 7.79 0.50
N ILE A 108 -8.90 8.46 0.10
CA ILE A 108 -7.53 8.01 0.38
C ILE A 108 -6.67 9.12 0.97
N GLU A 109 -5.81 8.74 1.90
CA GLU A 109 -4.67 9.52 2.37
C GLU A 109 -3.39 8.70 2.13
N LEU A 110 -2.37 9.33 1.56
CA LEU A 110 -1.13 8.67 1.17
C LEU A 110 0.02 9.23 2.00
N ARG A 111 0.63 8.39 2.84
CA ARG A 111 1.70 8.78 3.77
C ARG A 111 3.04 8.13 3.41
N ASP A 112 4.03 8.97 3.15
CA ASP A 112 5.43 8.53 3.06
C ASP A 112 6.00 8.31 4.46
N CYS A 113 6.28 7.07 4.80
CA CYS A 113 6.89 6.75 6.08
C CYS A 113 8.37 7.17 6.17
N SER A 114 9.03 7.56 5.08
CA SER A 114 10.42 8.02 5.13
C SER A 114 10.59 9.43 5.71
N PHE A 115 9.54 10.27 5.69
CA PHE A 115 9.64 11.67 6.11
C PHE A 115 9.47 11.92 7.62
N TYR A 116 9.04 10.93 8.41
CA TYR A 116 8.82 11.10 9.86
C TYR A 116 9.21 9.86 10.69
N GLU A 117 9.56 10.07 11.96
CA GLU A 117 10.12 9.01 12.83
C GLU A 117 9.17 7.83 13.05
N GLY A 118 7.90 8.11 13.37
CA GLY A 118 6.89 7.06 13.54
C GLY A 118 6.69 6.21 12.27
N GLY A 119 6.88 6.80 11.09
CA GLY A 119 6.83 6.10 9.82
C GLY A 119 8.04 5.18 9.64
N LYS A 120 9.24 5.66 9.96
CA LYS A 120 10.46 4.84 9.90
C LYS A 120 10.38 3.63 10.81
N ASP A 121 9.84 3.79 12.02
CA ASP A 121 9.70 2.68 12.95
C ASP A 121 8.63 1.67 12.53
N LEU A 122 7.50 2.15 11.98
CA LEU A 122 6.52 1.29 11.31
C LEU A 122 7.17 0.47 10.20
N GLN A 123 7.98 1.09 9.34
CA GLN A 123 8.62 0.41 8.23
C GLN A 123 9.69 -0.60 8.67
N LYS A 124 10.44 -0.32 9.75
CA LYS A 124 11.33 -1.31 10.38
C LYS A 124 10.54 -2.50 10.93
N TRP A 125 9.41 -2.25 11.58
CA TRP A 125 8.55 -3.31 12.10
C TRP A 125 8.01 -4.21 10.98
N LEU A 126 7.51 -3.62 9.89
CA LEU A 126 7.05 -4.37 8.71
C LEU A 126 8.18 -5.19 8.07
N LEU A 127 9.40 -4.62 7.96
CA LEU A 127 10.56 -5.35 7.45
C LEU A 127 10.90 -6.56 8.32
N ASN A 128 10.78 -6.43 9.65
CA ASN A 128 11.00 -7.54 10.56
C ASN A 128 9.96 -8.66 10.41
N ILE A 129 8.71 -8.32 10.07
CA ILE A 129 7.69 -9.33 9.73
C ILE A 129 8.11 -10.11 8.48
N LEU A 130 8.50 -9.41 7.41
CA LEU A 130 8.96 -10.06 6.17
C LEU A 130 10.14 -11.01 6.41
N LYS A 131 11.11 -10.62 7.23
CA LYS A 131 12.28 -11.44 7.54
C LYS A 131 11.95 -12.70 8.35
N LYS A 132 10.87 -12.68 9.13
CA LYS A 132 10.46 -13.80 10.00
C LYS A 132 9.50 -14.76 9.32
N ALA A 133 8.81 -14.32 8.28
CA ALA A 133 8.03 -15.20 7.43
C ALA A 133 8.99 -15.96 6.52
N ASN A 134 9.21 -17.23 6.84
CA ASN A 134 9.86 -18.20 5.95
C ASN A 134 8.77 -19.04 5.30
#